data_AF-A0A349G726-F1
#
_entry.id   AF-A0A349G726-F1
#
_cell.length_a   1.000
_cell.length_b   1.000
_cell.length_c   1.000
_cell.angle_alpha   90.00
_cell.angle_beta   90.00
_cell.angle_gamma   90.00
#
_symmetry.space_group_name_H-M   'P 1'
#
loop_
_entity.id
_entity.type
_entity.pdbx_description
1 polymer ?
#
loop_
_entity_poly.entity_id
_entity_poly.type
_entity_poly.pdbx_seq_one_letter_code
_entity_poly.pdbx_strand_id
1 'polypeptide(L)' 'MSEIKKIKNLKEFSTSADRFEGANLLCPGCAHSIIVREVLNATNDDLILAASTRCLEVCTAVYPYTSWDASWIHIGFEN' A
#
# COMPACT_ATOMS: atom_id res chain seq x y z
N MET A 1 -14.33 25.71 5.44
CA MET A 1 -15.17 24.82 6.27
C MET A 1 -14.48 23.47 6.23
N SER A 2 -13.78 23.09 7.31
CA SER A 2 -13.02 21.83 7.34
C SER A 2 -14.00 20.67 7.25
N GLU A 3 -14.04 19.96 6.14
CA GLU A 3 -14.82 18.74 6.02
C GLU A 3 -14.36 17.76 7.11
N ILE A 4 -15.31 17.30 7.92
CA ILE A 4 -15.07 16.24 8.90
C ILE A 4 -14.82 14.97 8.08
N LYS A 5 -13.55 14.61 7.93
CA LYS A 5 -13.12 13.41 7.19
C LYS A 5 -13.74 12.19 7.88
N LYS A 6 -14.73 11.56 7.24
CA LYS A 6 -15.41 10.37 7.78
C LYS A 6 -14.38 9.25 7.96
N ILE A 7 -14.14 8.85 9.19
CA ILE A 7 -13.28 7.70 9.51
C ILE A 7 -14.09 6.44 9.19
N LYS A 8 -13.53 5.57 8.34
CA LYS A 8 -14.14 4.29 7.97
C LYS A 8 -14.25 3.39 9.20
N ASN A 9 -15.37 2.69 9.34
CA ASN A 9 -15.49 1.60 10.31
C ASN A 9 -14.97 0.27 9.72
N LEU A 10 -14.82 -0.78 10.54
CA LEU A 10 -14.25 -2.05 10.09
C LEU A 10 -15.03 -2.71 8.93
N LYS A 11 -16.35 -2.55 8.89
CA LYS A 11 -17.18 -3.07 7.79
C LYS A 11 -16.95 -2.30 6.49
N GLU A 12 -16.69 -1.00 6.57
CA GLU A 12 -16.36 -0.17 5.41
C GLU A 12 -14.92 -0.45 4.92
N PHE A 13 -14.01 -0.81 5.84
CA PHE A 13 -12.64 -1.22 5.48
C PHE A 13 -12.63 -2.54 4.71
N SER A 14 -13.49 -3.51 5.05
CA SER A 14 -13.53 -4.82 4.38
C SER A 14 -13.98 -4.76 2.90
N THR A 15 -14.50 -3.61 2.45
CA THR A 15 -14.94 -3.40 1.06
C THR A 15 -14.04 -2.40 0.32
N SER A 16 -12.88 -2.04 0.87
CA SER A 16 -11.94 -1.14 0.19
C SER A 16 -11.25 -1.85 -0.97
N ALA A 17 -10.85 -1.10 -2.00
CA ALA A 17 -10.16 -1.64 -3.17
C ALA A 17 -8.79 -2.21 -2.77
N ASP A 18 -8.44 -3.39 -3.29
CA ASP A 18 -7.19 -4.08 -3.00
C ASP A 18 -6.01 -3.49 -3.80
N ARG A 19 -5.63 -2.25 -3.48
CA ARG A 19 -4.50 -1.54 -4.15
C ARG A 19 -3.12 -2.12 -3.84
N PHE A 20 -3.04 -2.93 -2.78
CA PHE A 20 -1.85 -3.67 -2.41
C PHE A 20 -2.22 -5.14 -2.25
N GLU A 21 -1.86 -5.88 -3.28
CA GLU A 21 -2.26 -7.26 -3.48
C GLU A 21 -1.37 -8.24 -2.70
N GLY A 22 -1.88 -9.47 -2.60
CA GLY A 22 -1.13 -10.58 -2.03
C GLY A 22 0.09 -11.02 -2.86
N ALA A 23 0.63 -12.20 -2.53
CA ALA A 23 1.73 -12.84 -3.26
C ALA A 23 3.04 -12.01 -3.38
N ASN A 24 3.28 -11.08 -2.44
CA ASN A 24 4.59 -10.49 -2.22
C ASN A 24 5.52 -11.44 -1.43
N LEU A 25 6.82 -11.13 -1.42
CA LEU A 25 7.86 -11.89 -0.74
C LEU A 25 8.14 -11.40 0.70
N LEU A 26 7.19 -10.69 1.32
CA LEU A 26 7.35 -10.26 2.72
C LEU A 26 7.20 -11.47 3.67
N CYS A 27 7.87 -11.43 4.82
CA CYS A 27 7.75 -12.48 5.82
C CYS A 27 6.29 -12.70 6.26
N PRO A 28 5.89 -13.92 6.66
CA PRO A 28 4.58 -14.16 7.24
C PRO A 28 4.35 -13.25 8.46
N GLY A 29 3.29 -12.44 8.43
CA GLY A 29 3.01 -11.47 9.50
C GLY A 29 3.89 -10.21 9.48
N CYS A 30 4.58 -9.92 8.38
CA CYS A 30 5.37 -8.68 8.26
C CYS A 30 4.47 -7.44 8.46
N ALA A 31 4.91 -6.51 9.32
CA ALA A 31 4.14 -5.29 9.58
C ALA A 31 4.04 -4.35 8.36
N HIS A 32 5.01 -4.39 7.44
CA HIS A 32 4.99 -3.53 6.26
C HIS A 32 3.74 -3.74 5.40
N SER A 33 3.34 -4.99 5.15
CA SER A 33 2.14 -5.28 4.35
C SER A 33 0.86 -4.84 5.05
N ILE A 34 0.77 -5.04 6.37
CA ILE A 34 -0.38 -4.63 7.17
C ILE A 34 -0.52 -3.11 7.14
N ILE A 35 0.54 -2.39 7.49
CA ILE A 35 0.52 -0.92 7.56
C ILE A 35 0.20 -0.31 6.19
N VAL A 36 0.84 -0.78 5.12
CA VAL A 36 0.60 -0.27 3.77
C VAL A 36 -0.86 -0.50 3.37
N ARG A 37 -1.41 -1.70 3.60
CA ARG A 37 -2.81 -1.99 3.25
C ARG A 37 -3.79 -1.08 4.01
N GLU A 38 -3.57 -0.86 5.30
CA GLU A 38 -4.41 0.06 6.09
C GLU A 38 -4.30 1.51 5.61
N VAL A 39 -3.10 1.98 5.27
CA VAL A 39 -2.88 3.34 4.75
C VAL A 39 -3.56 3.53 3.40
N LEU A 40 -3.44 2.57 2.48
CA LEU A 40 -4.09 2.63 1.18
C LEU A 40 -5.61 2.56 1.30
N ASN A 41 -6.13 1.79 2.25
CA ASN A 41 -7.56 1.68 2.49
C ASN A 41 -8.15 2.89 3.23
N ALA A 42 -7.32 3.77 3.80
CA ALA A 42 -7.78 4.95 4.52
C ALA A 42 -8.51 5.97 3.62
N THR A 43 -8.28 5.94 2.31
CA THR A 43 -8.98 6.81 1.35
C THR A 43 -9.46 6.03 0.12
N ASN A 44 -10.42 6.60 -0.61
CA ASN A 44 -10.85 6.12 -1.92
C ASN A 44 -10.28 6.97 -3.08
N ASP A 45 -9.49 7.99 -2.78
CA ASP A 45 -8.86 8.86 -3.78
C ASP A 45 -7.81 8.10 -4.62
N ASP A 46 -7.46 8.67 -5.78
CA ASP A 46 -6.33 8.21 -6.59
C ASP A 46 -5.02 8.55 -5.90
N LEU A 47 -4.16 7.54 -5.73
CA LEU A 47 -2.90 7.65 -5.00
C LEU A 47 -1.71 7.39 -5.91
N ILE A 48 -0.64 8.17 -5.72
CA ILE A 48 0.68 7.91 -6.29
C ILE A 48 1.59 7.49 -5.13
N LEU A 49 2.25 6.36 -5.28
CA LEU A 49 3.06 5.73 -4.26
C LEU A 49 4.52 5.79 -4.68
N ALA A 50 5.38 6.29 -3.79
CA ALA A 50 6.83 6.26 -3.98
C ALA A 50 7.45 5.43 -2.86
N ALA A 51 8.32 4.48 -3.22
CA ALA A 51 9.01 3.65 -2.24
C ALA A 51 10.51 3.62 -2.53
N SER A 52 11.30 4.06 -1.53
CA SER A 52 12.76 3.94 -1.54
C SER A 52 13.19 2.48 -1.42
N THR A 53 14.36 2.12 -1.94
CA THR A 53 14.95 0.78 -1.78
C THR A 53 14.96 0.34 -0.32
N ARG A 54 14.08 -0.59 0.07
CA ARG A 54 13.98 -1.20 1.41
C ARG A 54 13.23 -2.52 1.28
N CYS A 55 13.04 -3.25 2.39
CA CYS A 55 12.25 -4.49 2.44
C CYS A 55 10.90 -4.38 1.73
N LEU A 56 10.19 -3.25 1.89
CA LEU A 56 8.90 -3.06 1.21
C LEU A 56 9.07 -3.10 -0.31
N GLU A 57 9.99 -2.33 -0.88
CA GLU A 57 10.21 -2.28 -2.33
C GLU A 57 10.73 -3.62 -2.89
N VAL A 58 11.81 -4.15 -2.32
CA VAL A 58 12.45 -5.39 -2.82
C VAL A 58 11.57 -6.64 -2.68
N CYS A 59 10.55 -6.64 -1.81
CA CYS A 59 9.65 -7.77 -1.65
C CYS A 59 8.34 -7.62 -2.42
N THR A 60 7.98 -6.42 -2.89
CA THR A 60 6.66 -6.13 -3.48
C THR A 60 6.71 -5.74 -4.95
N ALA A 61 7.89 -5.38 -5.47
CA ALA A 61 8.10 -5.03 -6.88
C ALA A 61 9.17 -5.92 -7.55
N VAL A 62 9.07 -7.24 -7.33
CA VAL A 62 10.06 -8.21 -7.82
C VAL A 62 9.75 -8.59 -9.26
N TYR A 63 10.62 -8.19 -10.19
CA TYR A 63 10.50 -8.56 -11.61
C TYR A 63 10.27 -10.07 -11.80
N PRO A 64 9.30 -10.50 -12.64
CA PRO A 64 8.43 -9.70 -13.53
C PRO A 64 7.09 -9.28 -12.90
N TYR A 65 6.95 -9.40 -11.58
CA TYR A 65 5.70 -9.21 -10.85
C TYR A 65 5.70 -7.92 -10.01
N THR A 66 4.50 -7.47 -9.68
CA THR A 66 4.27 -6.36 -8.75
C THR A 66 3.04 -6.68 -7.90
N SER A 67 3.10 -6.34 -6.63
CA SER A 67 1.95 -6.40 -5.71
C SER A 67 1.17 -5.07 -5.67
N TRP A 68 1.53 -4.10 -6.51
CA TRP A 68 0.90 -2.79 -6.55
C TRP A 68 -0.15 -2.73 -7.66
N ASP A 69 -1.43 -2.66 -7.29
CA ASP A 69 -2.55 -2.30 -8.18
C ASP A 69 -2.88 -0.81 -8.03
N ALA A 70 -1.84 0.02 -8.17
CA ALA A 70 -1.89 1.47 -8.06
C ALA A 70 -0.70 2.09 -8.79
N SER A 71 -0.74 3.41 -9.00
CA SER A 71 0.41 4.15 -9.55
C SER A 71 1.56 4.11 -8.55
N TRP A 72 2.61 3.34 -8.86
CA TRP A 72 3.77 3.13 -8.00
C TRP A 72 5.07 3.45 -8.73
N ILE A 73 6.00 4.09 -8.03
CA ILE A 73 7.34 4.42 -8.52
C ILE A 73 8.41 4.07 -7.49
N HIS A 74 9.49 3.47 -7.99
CA HIS A 74 10.72 3.27 -7.24
C HIS A 74 11.49 4.59 -7.13
N ILE A 75 11.99 4.90 -5.93
CA ILE A 75 12.98 5.96 -5.70
C ILE A 75 14.24 5.36 -5.08
N GLY A 76 15.38 6.05 -5.23
CA GLY A 76 16.67 5.59 -4.70
C GLY A 76 16.65 5.36 -3.18
N PHE A 77 17.67 4.69 -2.65
CA PHE A 77 17.72 4.35 -1.22
C PHE A 77 17.68 5.59 -0.30
N GLU A 78 18.33 6.67 -0.73
CA GLU A 78 18.52 7.91 0.02
C GLU A 78 17.46 8.99 -0.21
N ASN A 79 16.64 8.87 -1.26
CA ASN A 79 15.67 9.89 -1.68
C ASN A 79 14.23 9.51 -1.33
#